data_AF-A0A7J5PI69-F1
#
_entry.id   AF-A0A7J5PI69-F1
#
_cell.length_a   1.000
_cell.length_b   1.000
_cell.length_c   1.000
_cell.angle_alpha   90.00
_cell.angle_beta   90.00
_cell.angle_gamma   90.00
#
_symmetry.space_group_name_H-M   'P 1'
#
loop_
_entity.id
_entity.type
_entity.pdbx_description
1 polymer ?
#
loop_
_entity_poly.entity_id
_entity_poly.type
_entity_poly.pdbx_seq_one_letter_code
_entity_poly.pdbx_strand_id
1 'polypeptide(L)'
;IGNDSVCLVLGDNIFYGQSFTRMLQEAVRTVEEERKATVFGYWVADPKRYGVADFDKDGNVLSIEEKPANPKSNYAVVGLYFYPNKVVDVAKHIQPSPRGELEITTVNQEFLNDHQLKVQLLGRGFAWLDTGTHDSLSEASTFIEVIEKRQGLKVACLEGIALRHGWITADKMRELAKPMLKNQYGQYLLKVINELGLE
;
A
#
# COMPACT_ATOMS: atom_id res chain seq x y z
N ILE A 1 -6.68 -0.51 16.70
CA ILE A 1 -7.94 0.29 16.74
C ILE A 1 -8.62 -0.01 18.07
N GLY A 2 -9.04 1.03 18.79
CA GLY A 2 -8.93 1.10 20.25
C GLY A 2 -7.98 2.26 20.53
N ASN A 3 -6.92 2.05 21.31
CA ASN A 3 -5.86 3.04 21.54
C ASN A 3 -4.61 2.85 20.63
N ASP A 4 -4.62 1.86 19.75
CA ASP A 4 -3.47 1.54 18.88
C ASP A 4 -3.38 2.44 17.64
N SER A 5 -2.19 2.47 17.05
CA SER A 5 -1.94 2.91 15.67
C SER A 5 -2.69 2.03 14.66
N VAL A 6 -2.81 2.52 13.43
CA VAL A 6 -3.53 1.82 12.36
C VAL A 6 -2.86 2.01 11.00
N CYS A 7 -2.92 0.96 10.18
CA CYS A 7 -2.64 1.02 8.75
C CYS A 7 -3.96 0.84 7.99
N LEU A 8 -4.26 1.74 7.08
CA LEU A 8 -5.36 1.64 6.12
C LEU A 8 -4.78 1.36 4.74
N VAL A 9 -5.30 0.35 4.06
CA VAL A 9 -5.00 0.04 2.67
C VAL A 9 -6.31 -0.09 1.90
N LEU A 10 -6.38 0.52 0.72
CA LEU A 10 -7.52 0.36 -0.18
C LEU A 10 -7.44 -1.01 -0.86
N GLY A 11 -8.54 -1.76 -0.89
CA GLY A 11 -8.55 -3.16 -1.32
C GLY A 11 -8.30 -3.40 -2.82
N ASP A 12 -8.36 -2.35 -3.63
CA ASP A 12 -8.16 -2.32 -5.08
C ASP A 12 -6.75 -1.86 -5.50
N ASN A 13 -5.89 -1.57 -4.52
CA ASN A 13 -4.53 -1.08 -4.75
C ASN A 13 -3.50 -2.23 -4.71
N ILE A 14 -2.72 -2.36 -5.78
CA ILE A 14 -1.63 -3.34 -5.88
C ILE A 14 -0.28 -2.61 -5.88
N PHE A 15 0.62 -3.07 -5.01
CA PHE A 15 1.97 -2.53 -4.88
C PHE A 15 3.00 -3.62 -5.16
N TYR A 16 3.99 -3.30 -6.01
CA TYR A 16 5.12 -4.17 -6.28
C TYR A 16 6.40 -3.34 -6.39
N GLY A 17 7.46 -3.75 -5.73
CA GLY A 17 8.74 -3.07 -5.80
C GLY A 17 9.77 -3.63 -4.84
N GLN A 18 11.04 -3.43 -5.17
CA GLN A 18 12.13 -3.86 -4.32
C GLN A 18 12.11 -3.09 -2.98
N SER A 19 12.45 -3.80 -1.90
CA SER A 19 12.54 -3.21 -0.55
C SER A 19 11.24 -2.62 0.01
N PHE A 20 10.08 -2.97 -0.55
CA PHE A 20 8.80 -2.46 -0.05
C PHE A 20 8.56 -2.81 1.42
N THR A 21 8.90 -4.03 1.85
CA THR A 21 8.81 -4.45 3.26
C THR A 21 9.57 -3.51 4.21
N ARG A 22 10.78 -3.07 3.83
CA ARG A 22 11.58 -2.14 4.63
C ARG A 22 10.86 -0.79 4.77
N MET A 23 10.30 -0.31 3.67
CA MET A 23 9.56 0.94 3.63
C MET A 23 8.30 0.89 4.51
N LEU A 24 7.57 -0.24 4.50
CA LEU A 24 6.43 -0.46 5.40
C LEU A 24 6.86 -0.48 6.87
N GLN A 25 7.97 -1.15 7.20
CA GLN A 25 8.51 -1.16 8.57
C GLN A 25 8.92 0.24 9.04
N GLU A 26 9.50 1.05 8.15
CA GLU A 26 9.85 2.44 8.45
C GLU A 26 8.61 3.32 8.68
N ALA A 27 7.52 3.07 7.95
CA ALA A 27 6.24 3.75 8.16
C ALA A 27 5.62 3.39 9.53
N VAL A 28 5.64 2.10 9.91
CA VAL A 28 5.23 1.64 11.25
C VAL A 28 6.05 2.34 12.33
N ARG A 29 7.39 2.32 12.20
CA ARG A 29 8.28 2.99 13.16
C ARG A 29 7.99 4.49 13.28
N THR A 30 7.77 5.16 12.16
CA THR A 30 7.44 6.60 12.13
C THR A 30 6.14 6.88 12.92
N VAL A 31 5.13 6.04 12.77
CA VAL A 31 3.87 6.19 13.50
C VAL A 31 4.03 5.93 14.99
N GLU A 32 4.78 4.90 15.37
CA GLU A 32 4.90 4.45 16.76
C GLU A 32 5.83 5.34 17.58
N GLU A 33 6.99 5.71 17.02
CA GLU A 33 8.04 6.45 17.71
C GLU A 33 7.89 7.97 17.54
N GLU A 34 7.64 8.45 16.31
CA GLU A 34 7.55 9.90 16.04
C GLU A 34 6.12 10.45 16.17
N ARG A 35 5.11 9.58 16.28
CA ARG A 35 3.69 9.95 16.30
C ARG A 35 3.26 10.75 15.07
N LYS A 36 3.87 10.47 13.91
CA LYS A 36 3.54 11.08 12.62
C LYS A 36 2.83 10.08 11.71
N ALA A 37 1.79 10.54 11.03
CA ALA A 37 1.18 9.81 9.94
C ALA A 37 2.18 9.64 8.78
N THR A 38 2.08 8.55 8.04
CA THR A 38 2.86 8.29 6.84
C THR A 38 1.95 7.98 5.67
N VAL A 39 2.16 8.67 4.55
CA VAL A 39 1.50 8.38 3.27
C VAL A 39 2.55 8.22 2.17
N PHE A 40 2.14 7.61 1.06
CA PHE A 40 3.06 7.31 -0.04
C PHE A 40 2.68 8.11 -1.29
N GLY A 41 3.67 8.79 -1.87
CA GLY A 41 3.52 9.50 -3.14
C GLY A 41 4.06 8.66 -4.29
N TYR A 42 3.30 8.57 -5.39
CA TYR A 42 3.71 7.88 -6.61
C TYR A 42 3.55 8.82 -7.81
N TRP A 43 4.52 8.80 -8.72
CA TRP A 43 4.46 9.61 -9.93
C TRP A 43 3.44 9.02 -10.92
N VAL A 44 2.43 9.79 -11.29
CA VAL A 44 1.41 9.39 -12.28
C VAL A 44 1.39 10.31 -13.49
N ALA A 45 0.91 9.78 -14.61
CA ALA A 45 0.68 10.56 -15.82
C ALA A 45 -0.57 11.45 -15.73
N ASP A 46 -1.60 11.01 -15.01
CA ASP A 46 -2.85 11.75 -14.81
C ASP A 46 -3.15 11.97 -13.33
N PRO A 47 -2.54 12.99 -12.69
CA PRO A 47 -2.71 13.28 -11.27
C PRO A 47 -4.11 13.78 -10.89
N LYS A 48 -4.93 14.26 -11.84
CA LYS A 48 -6.26 14.84 -11.57
C LYS A 48 -7.26 13.85 -10.97
N ARG A 49 -6.97 12.56 -11.08
CA ARG A 49 -7.82 11.47 -10.58
C ARG A 49 -7.64 11.17 -9.09
N TYR A 50 -6.61 11.72 -8.45
CA TYR A 50 -6.17 11.32 -7.11
C TYR A 50 -6.00 12.52 -6.18
N GLY A 51 -5.73 12.26 -4.90
CA GLY A 51 -5.15 13.24 -3.99
C GLY A 51 -3.72 13.56 -4.43
N VAL A 52 -3.40 14.83 -4.68
CA VAL A 52 -2.09 15.26 -5.21
C VAL A 52 -1.32 16.00 -4.13
N ALA A 53 -0.11 15.53 -3.84
CA ALA A 53 0.80 16.21 -2.92
C ALA A 53 1.59 17.30 -3.64
N ASP A 54 1.60 18.50 -3.06
CA ASP A 54 2.44 19.62 -3.49
C ASP A 54 3.73 19.66 -2.66
N PHE A 55 4.84 20.08 -3.27
CA PHE A 55 6.17 20.03 -2.66
C PHE A 55 6.88 21.38 -2.77
N ASP A 56 7.64 21.73 -1.74
CA ASP A 56 8.60 22.83 -1.82
C ASP A 56 9.87 22.43 -2.60
N LYS A 57 10.80 23.38 -2.72
CA LYS A 57 12.06 23.19 -3.44
C LYS A 57 13.00 22.18 -2.76
N ASP A 58 12.81 21.95 -1.47
CA ASP A 58 13.60 21.06 -0.64
C ASP A 58 12.95 19.67 -0.53
N GLY A 59 11.77 19.47 -1.15
CA GLY A 59 11.04 18.21 -1.19
C GLY A 59 10.10 17.99 0.01
N ASN A 60 9.79 19.01 0.80
CA ASN A 60 8.79 18.92 1.87
C ASN A 60 7.39 19.10 1.30
N VAL A 61 6.41 18.37 1.85
CA VAL A 61 5.02 18.50 1.41
C VAL A 61 4.38 19.76 1.97
N LEU A 62 3.78 20.55 1.08
CA LEU A 62 3.13 21.82 1.40
C LEU A 62 1.61 21.69 1.55
N SER A 63 0.98 20.91 0.67
CA SER A 63 -0.47 20.69 0.68
C SER A 63 -0.82 19.37 0.00
N ILE A 64 -1.98 18.80 0.32
CA ILE A 64 -2.56 17.67 -0.40
C ILE A 64 -3.97 18.05 -0.84
N GLU A 65 -4.22 18.01 -2.14
CA GLU A 65 -5.50 18.42 -2.72
C GLU A 65 -6.22 17.22 -3.35
N GLU A 66 -7.49 17.02 -3.04
CA GLU A 66 -8.29 15.93 -3.59
C GLU A 66 -8.73 16.29 -5.02
N LYS A 67 -8.31 15.48 -6.01
CA LYS A 67 -8.72 15.57 -7.42
C LYS A 67 -8.66 17.01 -7.98
N PRO A 68 -7.50 17.69 -7.90
CA PRO A 68 -7.40 19.08 -8.30
C PRO A 68 -7.58 19.23 -9.81
N ALA A 69 -8.36 20.23 -10.23
CA ALA A 69 -8.52 20.56 -11.65
C ALA A 69 -7.18 20.99 -12.30
N ASN A 70 -6.32 21.66 -11.52
CA ASN A 70 -4.99 22.13 -11.88
C ASN A 70 -3.96 21.57 -10.88
N PRO A 71 -3.47 20.34 -11.08
CA PRO A 71 -2.56 19.67 -10.14
C PRO A 71 -1.22 20.40 -10.05
N LYS A 72 -0.74 20.61 -8.82
CA LYS A 72 0.54 21.29 -8.56
C LYS A 72 1.77 20.41 -8.76
N SER A 73 1.57 19.09 -8.77
CA SER A 73 2.61 18.10 -9.06
C SER A 73 2.02 16.86 -9.74
N ASN A 74 2.89 15.93 -10.15
CA ASN A 74 2.49 14.61 -10.66
C ASN A 74 2.49 13.51 -9.59
N TYR A 75 2.64 13.85 -8.31
CA TYR A 75 2.68 12.87 -7.23
C TYR A 75 1.30 12.66 -6.63
N ALA A 76 0.68 11.53 -7.00
CA ALA A 76 -0.53 11.05 -6.39
C ALA A 76 -0.22 10.39 -5.04
N VAL A 77 -1.04 10.68 -4.04
CA VAL A 77 -1.07 9.94 -2.77
C VAL A 77 -1.82 8.64 -3.01
N VAL A 78 -1.12 7.52 -2.88
CA VAL A 78 -1.67 6.19 -3.16
C VAL A 78 -2.47 5.65 -1.98
N GLY A 79 -3.26 4.59 -2.22
CA GLY A 79 -4.20 3.98 -1.27
C GLY A 79 -3.55 3.19 -0.12
N LEU A 80 -2.50 3.72 0.51
CA LEU A 80 -1.81 3.13 1.64
C LEU A 80 -1.41 4.21 2.65
N TYR A 81 -1.92 4.09 3.87
CA TYR A 81 -1.84 5.13 4.88
C TYR A 81 -1.53 4.52 6.25
N PHE A 82 -0.60 5.13 6.99
CA PHE A 82 -0.27 4.75 8.35
C PHE A 82 -0.55 5.92 9.26
N TYR A 83 -1.27 5.70 10.36
CA TYR A 83 -1.66 6.77 11.27
C TYR A 83 -1.45 6.41 12.75
N PRO A 84 -1.07 7.40 13.58
CA PRO A 84 -1.21 7.27 15.03
C PRO A 84 -2.70 7.28 15.40
N ASN A 85 -3.00 6.83 16.61
CA ASN A 85 -4.38 6.67 17.10
C ASN A 85 -5.27 7.93 16.97
N LYS A 86 -4.65 9.12 17.04
CA LYS A 86 -5.29 10.44 16.82
C LYS A 86 -6.18 10.49 15.57
N VAL A 87 -5.92 9.67 14.56
CA VAL A 87 -6.75 9.59 13.34
C VAL A 87 -8.22 9.31 13.64
N VAL A 88 -8.54 8.58 14.70
CA VAL A 88 -9.93 8.28 15.08
C VAL A 88 -10.68 9.58 15.42
N ASP A 89 -10.03 10.50 16.14
CA ASP A 89 -10.66 11.77 16.48
C ASP A 89 -10.64 12.74 15.30
N VAL A 90 -9.57 12.77 14.49
CA VAL A 90 -9.54 13.55 13.25
C VAL A 90 -10.71 13.13 12.33
N ALA A 91 -10.88 11.83 12.10
CA ALA A 91 -11.93 11.30 11.22
C ALA A 91 -13.35 11.59 11.71
N LYS A 92 -13.58 11.80 13.02
CA LYS A 92 -14.90 12.19 13.57
C LYS A 92 -15.27 13.64 13.27
N HIS A 93 -14.29 14.53 13.07
CA HIS A 93 -14.51 15.97 12.96
C HIS A 93 -14.45 16.50 11.53
N ILE A 94 -13.89 15.72 10.59
CA ILE A 94 -13.88 16.11 9.18
C ILE A 94 -15.30 16.26 8.62
N GLN A 95 -15.48 17.22 7.73
CA GLN A 95 -16.75 17.51 7.09
C GLN A 95 -16.84 16.83 5.71
N PRO A 96 -18.04 16.46 5.24
CA PRO A 96 -18.22 15.97 3.89
C PRO A 96 -17.72 16.98 2.84
N SER A 97 -17.11 16.48 1.77
CA SER A 97 -16.70 17.28 0.62
C SER A 97 -17.91 17.74 -0.20
N PRO A 98 -17.73 18.60 -1.24
CA PRO A 98 -18.82 18.99 -2.13
C PRO A 98 -19.54 17.83 -2.82
N ARG A 99 -18.91 16.64 -2.89
CA ARG A 99 -19.53 15.40 -3.41
C ARG A 99 -20.18 14.53 -2.32
N GLY A 100 -20.20 14.99 -1.07
CA GLY A 100 -20.85 14.30 0.06
C GLY A 100 -20.04 13.17 0.68
N GLU A 101 -18.73 13.09 0.41
CA GLU A 101 -17.84 12.04 0.93
C GLU A 101 -16.95 12.57 2.07
N LEU A 102 -16.64 11.72 3.04
CA LEU A 102 -15.59 11.98 4.04
C LEU A 102 -14.23 11.62 3.44
N GLU A 103 -13.48 12.63 3.03
CA GLU A 103 -12.25 12.44 2.25
C GLU A 103 -11.05 12.08 3.12
N ILE A 104 -10.33 11.02 2.74
CA ILE A 104 -9.04 10.68 3.36
C ILE A 104 -8.00 11.80 3.16
N THR A 105 -8.11 12.55 2.06
CA THR A 105 -7.26 13.71 1.79
C THR A 105 -7.45 14.82 2.83
N THR A 106 -8.67 15.03 3.35
CA THR A 106 -8.92 15.95 4.46
C THR A 106 -8.22 15.46 5.73
N VAL A 107 -8.29 14.16 6.04
CA VAL A 107 -7.54 13.58 7.18
C VAL A 107 -6.04 13.82 7.01
N ASN A 108 -5.49 13.57 5.83
CA ASN A 108 -4.07 13.81 5.54
C ASN A 108 -3.69 15.28 5.72
N GLN A 109 -4.53 16.19 5.25
CA GLN A 109 -4.30 17.63 5.36
C GLN A 109 -4.29 18.09 6.84
N GLU A 110 -5.16 17.54 7.70
CA GLU A 110 -5.14 17.82 9.14
C GLU A 110 -3.80 17.40 9.78
N PHE A 111 -3.32 16.18 9.49
CA PHE A 111 -2.00 15.74 9.95
C PHE A 111 -0.87 16.61 9.39
N LEU A 112 -1.00 17.10 8.15
CA LEU A 112 -0.02 17.98 7.53
C LEU A 112 0.03 19.35 8.20
N ASN A 113 -1.14 19.94 8.49
CA ASN A 113 -1.27 21.23 9.19
C ASN A 113 -0.62 21.19 10.58
N ASP A 114 -0.71 20.04 11.26
CA ASP A 114 -0.09 19.82 12.55
C ASP A 114 1.42 19.49 12.48
N HIS A 115 2.02 19.51 11.28
CA HIS A 115 3.39 19.04 11.03
C HIS A 115 3.63 17.57 11.45
N GLN A 116 2.57 16.78 11.41
CA GLN A 116 2.51 15.37 11.80
C GLN A 116 2.32 14.43 10.60
N LEU A 117 2.59 14.89 9.37
CA LEU A 117 2.54 14.05 8.17
C LEU A 117 3.93 13.89 7.55
N LYS A 118 4.30 12.65 7.26
CA LYS A 118 5.48 12.28 6.47
C LYS A 118 5.02 11.68 5.15
N VAL A 119 5.62 12.14 4.05
CA VAL A 119 5.35 11.56 2.73
C VAL A 119 6.58 10.81 2.24
N GLN A 120 6.41 9.55 1.89
CA GLN A 120 7.46 8.71 1.32
C GLN A 120 7.21 8.52 -0.17
N LEU A 121 8.22 8.80 -1.00
CA LEU A 121 8.07 8.67 -2.45
C LEU A 121 8.41 7.25 -2.92
N LEU A 122 7.47 6.63 -3.61
CA LEU A 122 7.68 5.39 -4.35
C LEU A 122 8.45 5.72 -5.63
N GLY A 123 9.73 5.36 -5.65
CA GLY A 123 10.62 5.62 -6.78
C GLY A 123 10.24 4.84 -8.04
N ARG A 124 10.89 5.17 -9.17
CA ARG A 124 10.61 4.61 -10.51
C ARG A 124 10.67 3.07 -10.63
N GLY A 125 11.30 2.38 -9.68
CA GLY A 125 11.37 0.92 -9.63
C GLY A 125 10.14 0.26 -8.99
N PHE A 126 9.21 1.05 -8.46
CA PHE A 126 7.92 0.58 -7.98
C PHE A 126 6.89 0.57 -9.10
N ALA A 127 5.98 -0.40 -9.03
CA ALA A 127 4.72 -0.40 -9.73
C ALA A 127 3.61 -0.24 -8.69
N TRP A 128 2.79 0.79 -8.89
CA TRP A 128 1.50 0.95 -8.23
C TRP A 128 0.42 0.83 -9.30
N LEU A 129 -0.54 -0.06 -9.06
CA LEU A 129 -1.64 -0.35 -9.98
C LEU A 129 -2.96 -0.19 -9.21
N ASP A 130 -3.75 0.79 -9.63
CA ASP A 130 -5.13 1.00 -9.18
C ASP A 130 -6.06 0.25 -10.14
N THR A 131 -6.92 -0.62 -9.62
CA THR A 131 -7.76 -1.52 -10.42
C THR A 131 -9.20 -1.01 -10.64
N GLY A 132 -9.41 0.30 -10.51
CA GLY A 132 -10.72 0.95 -10.61
C GLY A 132 -11.42 0.93 -11.99
N THR A 133 -10.75 0.55 -13.08
CA THR A 133 -11.35 0.41 -14.43
C THR A 133 -11.05 -0.95 -15.07
N HIS A 134 -11.87 -1.38 -16.04
CA HIS A 134 -11.64 -2.63 -16.77
C HIS A 134 -10.25 -2.70 -17.42
N ASP A 135 -9.80 -1.60 -18.04
CA ASP A 135 -8.48 -1.53 -18.67
C ASP A 135 -7.37 -1.66 -17.62
N SER A 136 -7.46 -0.91 -16.51
CA SER A 136 -6.47 -0.95 -15.44
C SER A 136 -6.37 -2.32 -14.76
N LEU A 137 -7.50 -3.04 -14.61
CA LEU A 137 -7.53 -4.40 -14.09
C LEU A 137 -6.85 -5.39 -15.05
N SER A 138 -7.05 -5.23 -16.36
CA SER A 138 -6.40 -6.05 -17.39
C SER A 138 -4.89 -5.82 -17.42
N GLU A 139 -4.46 -4.56 -17.35
CA GLU A 139 -3.04 -4.18 -17.25
C GLU A 139 -2.40 -4.76 -16.00
N ALA A 140 -3.06 -4.65 -14.84
CA ALA A 140 -2.56 -5.22 -13.59
C ALA A 140 -2.43 -6.74 -13.66
N SER A 141 -3.41 -7.43 -14.24
CA SER A 141 -3.37 -8.88 -14.44
C SER A 141 -2.18 -9.29 -15.32
N THR A 142 -1.99 -8.59 -16.44
CA THR A 142 -0.86 -8.82 -17.36
C THR A 142 0.48 -8.58 -16.69
N PHE A 143 0.59 -7.50 -15.91
CA PHE A 143 1.81 -7.18 -15.16
C PHE A 143 2.21 -8.29 -14.19
N ILE A 144 1.27 -8.75 -13.36
CA ILE A 144 1.51 -9.83 -12.39
C ILE A 144 1.86 -11.14 -13.11
N GLU A 145 1.14 -11.48 -14.18
CA GLU A 145 1.41 -12.68 -14.97
C GLU A 145 2.84 -12.71 -15.51
N VAL A 146 3.30 -11.59 -16.10
CA VAL A 146 4.66 -11.49 -16.67
C VAL A 146 5.72 -11.65 -15.58
N ILE A 147 5.55 -10.97 -14.43
CA ILE A 147 6.49 -11.05 -13.32
C ILE A 147 6.56 -12.47 -12.75
N GLU A 148 5.41 -13.09 -12.45
CA GLU A 148 5.37 -14.43 -11.86
C GLU A 148 5.95 -15.48 -12.81
N LYS A 149 5.62 -15.42 -14.11
CA LYS A 149 6.16 -16.35 -15.11
C LYS A 149 7.67 -16.21 -15.28
N ARG A 150 8.19 -14.98 -15.24
CA ARG A 150 9.62 -14.73 -15.47
C ARG A 150 10.47 -15.09 -14.26
N GLN A 151 9.98 -14.85 -13.05
CA GLN A 151 10.71 -15.12 -11.81
C GLN A 151 10.46 -16.53 -11.27
N GLY A 152 9.30 -17.13 -11.57
CA GLY A 152 8.85 -18.38 -10.96
C GLY A 152 8.50 -18.23 -9.47
N LEU A 153 8.24 -16.99 -9.04
CA LEU A 153 7.86 -16.58 -7.69
C LEU A 153 6.53 -15.85 -7.74
N LYS A 154 5.66 -16.07 -6.75
CA LYS A 154 4.35 -15.42 -6.68
C LYS A 154 4.40 -14.08 -5.96
N VAL A 155 3.62 -13.13 -6.46
CA VAL A 155 3.39 -11.84 -5.80
C VAL A 155 2.17 -12.00 -4.87
N ALA A 156 2.27 -11.47 -3.64
CA ALA A 156 1.19 -11.51 -2.64
C ALA A 156 0.64 -12.92 -2.28
N CYS A 157 1.48 -13.96 -2.34
CA CYS A 157 1.13 -15.28 -1.81
C CYS A 157 1.07 -15.26 -0.28
N LEU A 158 -0.14 -15.22 0.28
CA LEU A 158 -0.39 -15.00 1.72
C LEU A 158 0.19 -16.11 2.59
N GLU A 159 0.05 -17.37 2.18
CA GLU A 159 0.61 -18.51 2.89
C GLU A 159 2.14 -18.45 2.86
N GLY A 160 2.73 -18.04 1.74
CA GLY A 160 4.17 -17.83 1.59
C GLY A 160 4.69 -16.75 2.54
N ILE A 161 3.99 -15.63 2.63
CA ILE A 161 4.29 -14.54 3.58
C ILE A 161 4.19 -15.07 5.01
N ALA A 162 3.09 -15.73 5.36
CA ALA A 162 2.85 -16.27 6.69
C ALA A 162 3.93 -17.28 7.11
N LEU A 163 4.36 -18.17 6.22
CA LEU A 163 5.43 -19.13 6.50
C LEU A 163 6.79 -18.44 6.71
N ARG A 164 7.17 -17.47 5.86
CA ARG A 164 8.43 -16.71 6.02
C ARG A 164 8.46 -15.90 7.31
N HIS A 165 7.31 -15.45 7.80
CA HIS A 165 7.18 -14.78 9.09
C HIS A 165 7.01 -15.73 10.28
N GLY A 166 6.92 -17.05 10.05
CA GLY A 166 6.73 -18.05 11.11
C GLY A 166 5.33 -18.05 11.74
N TRP A 167 4.34 -17.44 11.09
CA TRP A 167 2.94 -17.44 11.57
C TRP A 167 2.24 -18.79 11.38
N ILE A 168 2.72 -19.58 10.41
CA ILE A 168 2.29 -20.95 10.16
C ILE A 168 3.51 -21.86 10.03
N THR A 169 3.31 -23.15 10.29
CA THR A 169 4.34 -24.17 10.11
C THR A 169 4.33 -24.74 8.68
N ALA A 170 5.40 -25.43 8.29
CA ALA A 170 5.48 -26.16 7.03
C ALA A 170 4.33 -27.18 6.90
N ASP A 171 3.99 -27.90 7.98
CA ASP A 171 2.85 -28.83 7.98
C ASP A 171 1.53 -28.13 7.72
N LYS A 172 1.32 -26.94 8.30
CA LYS A 172 0.12 -26.16 8.03
C LYS A 172 0.06 -25.71 6.58
N MET A 173 1.18 -25.32 5.98
CA MET A 173 1.24 -25.00 4.55
C MET A 173 0.94 -26.23 3.68
N ARG A 174 1.45 -27.43 4.05
CA ARG A 174 1.12 -28.69 3.34
C ARG A 174 -0.38 -28.97 3.38
N GLU A 175 -1.03 -28.79 4.52
CA GLU A 175 -2.49 -28.92 4.63
C GLU A 175 -3.25 -27.97 3.72
N LEU A 176 -2.84 -26.70 3.67
CA LEU A 176 -3.45 -25.68 2.80
C LEU A 176 -3.21 -25.99 1.32
N ALA A 177 -2.06 -26.57 0.97
CA ALA A 177 -1.73 -26.95 -0.40
C ALA A 177 -2.55 -28.14 -0.93
N LYS A 178 -2.86 -29.12 -0.07
CA LYS A 178 -3.57 -30.38 -0.44
C LYS A 178 -4.80 -30.19 -1.34
N PRO A 179 -5.80 -29.35 -1.01
CA PRO A 179 -6.98 -29.17 -1.86
C PRO A 179 -6.66 -28.53 -3.22
N MET A 180 -5.52 -27.85 -3.35
CA MET A 180 -5.13 -27.08 -4.54
C MET A 180 -4.03 -27.74 -5.37
N LEU A 181 -3.57 -28.94 -5.04
CA LEU A 181 -2.43 -29.60 -5.73
C LEU A 181 -2.65 -29.82 -7.23
N LYS A 182 -3.91 -29.83 -7.67
CA LYS A 182 -4.28 -29.94 -9.09
C LYS A 182 -4.02 -28.66 -9.89
N ASN A 183 -3.75 -27.53 -9.23
CA ASN A 183 -3.46 -26.25 -9.87
C ASN A 183 -2.05 -25.74 -9.51
N GLN A 184 -1.60 -24.71 -10.24
CA GLN A 184 -0.26 -24.14 -10.07
C GLN A 184 -0.05 -23.46 -8.72
N TYR A 185 -1.12 -22.98 -8.06
CA TYR A 185 -1.02 -22.34 -6.75
C TYR A 185 -0.67 -23.35 -5.66
N GLY A 186 -1.38 -24.48 -5.58
CA GLY A 186 -1.07 -25.53 -4.59
C GLY A 186 0.31 -26.14 -4.79
N GLN A 187 0.74 -26.31 -6.04
CA GLN A 187 2.10 -26.76 -6.37
C GLN A 187 3.16 -25.73 -5.95
N TYR A 188 2.87 -24.44 -6.13
CA TYR A 188 3.76 -23.36 -5.69
C TYR A 188 3.93 -23.34 -4.16
N LEU A 189 2.87 -23.57 -3.38
CA LEU A 189 2.98 -23.63 -1.92
C LEU A 189 4.00 -24.70 -1.46
N LEU A 190 3.99 -25.88 -2.07
CA LEU A 190 4.99 -26.91 -1.76
C LEU A 190 6.41 -26.49 -2.16
N LYS A 191 6.56 -25.79 -3.29
CA LYS A 191 7.85 -25.24 -3.72
C LYS A 191 8.43 -24.25 -2.70
N VAL A 192 7.59 -23.42 -2.06
CA VAL A 192 8.02 -22.46 -1.04
C VAL A 192 8.59 -23.17 0.20
N ILE A 193 7.99 -24.30 0.63
CA ILE A 193 8.52 -25.10 1.75
C ILE A 193 9.96 -25.57 1.43
N ASN A 194 10.16 -26.09 0.22
CA ASN A 194 11.46 -26.61 -0.22
C ASN A 194 12.50 -25.48 -0.37
N GLU A 195 12.09 -24.31 -0.87
CA GLU A 195 12.96 -23.12 -0.96
C GLU A 195 13.51 -22.70 0.41
N LEU A 196 12.70 -22.81 1.46
CA LEU A 196 13.07 -22.44 2.82
C LEU A 196 13.83 -23.56 3.57
N GLY A 197 14.01 -24.74 2.97
CA GLY A 197 14.69 -25.88 3.61
C GLY A 197 13.94 -26.44 4.82
N LEU A 198 12.60 -26.31 4.84
CA LEU A 198 11.75 -26.74 5.96
C LEU A 198 11.13 -28.13 5.74
N GLU A 199 11.90 -29.04 5.14
CA GLU A 199 11.45 -30.42 4.89
C GLU A 199 11.18 -31.20 6.18
#